data_AF-A0A661VJY5-F1
#
_entry.id   AF-A0A661VJY5-F1
#
_cell.length_a   1.000
_cell.length_b   1.000
_cell.length_c   1.000
_cell.angle_alpha   90.00
_cell.angle_beta   90.00
_cell.angle_gamma   90.00
#
_symmetry.space_group_name_H-M   'P 1'
#
loop_
_entity.id
_entity.type
_entity.pdbx_description
1 polymer ?
#
loop_
_entity_poly.entity_id
_entity_poly.type
_entity_poly.pdbx_seq_one_letter_code
_entity_poly.pdbx_strand_id
1 'polypeptide(L)'
;MSAKTSLLDKVATELSLPAEDLMRKSLVAFLREQLRFYDAERLSLCQKYGVSSLSEMDQLIIQGQVEEGAILEDLQRVDFITHQIRMISRLLEELDGQPAEDQSYSRT
;
A
#
# COMPACT_ATOMS: atom_id res chain seq x y z
N MET A 1 -4.46 23.49 36.58
CA MET A 1 -4.63 23.65 35.11
C MET A 1 -5.32 22.40 34.60
N SER A 2 -6.51 22.51 34.01
CA SER A 2 -7.22 21.33 33.49
C SER A 2 -6.49 20.85 32.23
N ALA A 3 -5.89 19.67 32.29
CA ALA A 3 -5.32 19.04 31.11
C ALA A 3 -6.45 18.80 30.11
N LYS A 4 -6.37 19.42 28.94
CA LYS A 4 -7.34 19.24 27.87
C LYS A 4 -7.26 17.78 27.42
N THR A 5 -8.24 16.96 27.82
CA THR A 5 -8.36 15.56 27.39
C THR A 5 -8.39 15.50 25.86
N SER A 6 -7.46 14.77 25.26
CA SER A 6 -7.43 14.61 23.81
C SER A 6 -8.61 13.75 23.35
N LEU A 7 -8.99 13.87 22.06
CA LEU A 7 -10.00 12.98 21.50
C LEU A 7 -9.55 11.51 21.59
N LEU A 8 -8.25 11.25 21.46
CA LEU A 8 -7.66 9.93 21.63
C LEU A 8 -7.94 9.37 23.03
N ASP A 9 -7.69 10.15 24.09
CA ASP A 9 -7.91 9.72 25.47
C ASP A 9 -9.40 9.44 25.74
N LYS A 10 -10.30 10.26 25.17
CA LYS A 10 -11.75 10.03 25.25
C LYS A 10 -12.13 8.71 24.61
N VAL A 11 -11.74 8.49 23.35
CA VAL A 11 -12.06 7.26 22.62
C VAL A 11 -11.43 6.04 23.30
N ALA A 12 -10.19 6.15 23.78
CA ALA A 12 -9.51 5.10 24.55
C ALA A 12 -10.30 4.72 25.81
N THR A 13 -10.80 5.72 26.56
CA THR A 13 -11.65 5.51 27.74
C THR A 13 -12.96 4.81 27.40
N GLU A 14 -13.69 5.31 26.41
CA GLU A 14 -14.98 4.75 25.98
C GLU A 14 -14.83 3.31 25.46
N LEU A 15 -13.71 3.00 24.79
CA LEU A 15 -13.41 1.67 24.27
C LEU A 15 -12.70 0.76 25.29
N SER A 16 -12.41 1.24 26.50
CA SER A 16 -11.64 0.51 27.52
C SER A 16 -10.30 -0.03 27.00
N LEU A 17 -9.59 0.78 26.22
CA LEU A 17 -8.28 0.46 25.63
C LEU A 17 -7.21 1.45 26.09
N PRO A 18 -5.95 1.01 26.24
CA PRO A 18 -4.82 1.94 26.35
C PRO A 18 -4.75 2.86 25.12
N ALA A 19 -4.45 4.15 25.33
CA ALA A 19 -4.34 5.11 24.24
C ALA A 19 -3.26 4.73 23.21
N GLU A 20 -2.17 4.12 23.68
CA GLU A 20 -1.11 3.58 22.82
C GLU A 20 -1.59 2.42 21.94
N ASP A 21 -2.37 1.49 22.50
CA ASP A 21 -2.96 0.39 21.74
C ASP A 21 -3.97 0.90 20.71
N LEU A 22 -4.80 1.87 21.10
CA LEU A 22 -5.73 2.51 20.17
C LEU A 22 -4.97 3.20 19.02
N MET A 23 -3.87 3.89 19.32
CA MET A 23 -3.03 4.53 18.31
C MET A 23 -2.41 3.50 17.35
N ARG A 24 -1.79 2.44 17.88
CA ARG A 24 -1.21 1.36 17.07
C ARG A 24 -2.25 0.71 16.17
N LYS A 25 -3.40 0.31 16.73
CA LYS A 25 -4.49 -0.31 15.96
C LYS A 25 -5.03 0.63 14.88
N SER A 26 -5.11 1.93 15.17
CA SER A 26 -5.55 2.93 14.20
C SER A 26 -4.56 3.09 13.05
N LEU A 27 -3.25 3.12 13.33
CA LEU A 27 -2.20 3.17 12.30
C LEU A 27 -2.24 1.93 11.41
N VAL A 28 -2.33 0.73 12.00
CA VAL A 28 -2.43 -0.53 11.25
C VAL A 28 -3.68 -0.53 10.36
N ALA A 29 -4.84 -0.13 10.90
CA ALA A 29 -6.09 -0.07 10.13
C ALA A 29 -5.98 0.92 8.96
N PHE A 30 -5.41 2.11 9.20
CA PHE A 30 -5.20 3.12 8.18
C PHE A 30 -4.27 2.63 7.06
N LEU A 31 -3.11 2.07 7.42
CA LEU A 31 -2.14 1.57 6.44
C LEU A 31 -2.70 0.40 5.62
N ARG A 32 -3.44 -0.53 6.24
CA ARG A 32 -4.12 -1.62 5.51
C ARG A 32 -5.16 -1.10 4.52
N GLU A 33 -5.88 -0.05 4.89
CA GLU A 33 -6.84 0.58 3.97
C GLU A 33 -6.14 1.26 2.78
N GLN A 34 -5.03 1.97 3.04
CA GLN A 34 -4.23 2.56 1.96
C GLN A 34 -3.65 1.48 1.04
N LEU A 35 -3.16 0.38 1.60
CA LEU A 35 -2.67 -0.76 0.83
C LEU A 35 -3.75 -1.33 -0.09
N ARG A 36 -4.97 -1.52 0.42
CA ARG A 36 -6.12 -2.00 -0.36
C ARG A 36 -6.50 -1.02 -1.47
N PHE A 37 -6.51 0.28 -1.19
CA PHE A 37 -6.80 1.32 -2.18
C PHE A 37 -5.79 1.31 -3.32
N TYR A 38 -4.50 1.33 -2.99
CA TYR A 38 -3.43 1.30 -3.98
C TYR A 38 -3.42 0.01 -4.80
N ASP A 39 -3.62 -1.15 -4.17
CA ASP A 39 -3.65 -2.40 -4.91
C ASP A 39 -4.85 -2.49 -5.87
N ALA A 40 -6.02 -2.01 -5.45
CA ALA A 40 -7.20 -1.92 -6.32
C ALA A 40 -6.96 -0.99 -7.52
N GLU A 41 -6.35 0.17 -7.30
CA GLU A 41 -6.00 1.10 -8.38
C GLU A 41 -4.98 0.48 -9.34
N ARG A 42 -3.90 -0.13 -8.80
CA ARG A 42 -2.88 -0.85 -9.58
C ARG A 42 -3.50 -1.92 -10.47
N LEU A 43 -4.34 -2.78 -9.88
CA LEU A 43 -5.04 -3.85 -10.61
C LEU A 43 -5.96 -3.29 -11.68
N SER A 44 -6.71 -2.23 -11.39
CA SER A 44 -7.59 -1.60 -12.37
C SER A 44 -6.81 -1.03 -13.56
N LEU A 45 -5.65 -0.42 -13.32
CA LEU A 45 -4.79 0.11 -14.38
C LEU A 45 -4.16 -1.00 -15.21
N CYS A 46 -3.61 -2.05 -14.58
CA CYS A 46 -3.03 -3.18 -15.28
C CYS A 46 -4.08 -3.95 -16.12
N GLN A 47 -5.30 -4.09 -15.61
CA GLN A 47 -6.40 -4.77 -16.32
C GLN A 47 -6.79 -4.10 -17.64
N LYS A 48 -6.62 -2.77 -17.78
CA LYS A 48 -6.85 -2.07 -19.06
C LYS A 48 -6.02 -2.65 -20.22
N TYR A 49 -4.86 -3.24 -19.90
CA TYR A 49 -3.90 -3.78 -20.85
C TYR A 49 -3.82 -5.32 -20.80
N GLY A 50 -4.70 -5.99 -20.03
CA GLY A 50 -4.71 -7.44 -19.88
C GLY A 50 -3.52 -8.01 -19.10
N VAL A 51 -2.88 -7.19 -18.25
CA VAL A 51 -1.70 -7.56 -17.45
C VAL A 51 -1.96 -7.41 -15.96
N SER A 52 -1.01 -7.84 -15.14
CA SER A 52 -1.13 -7.86 -13.67
C SER A 52 -0.03 -7.06 -12.94
N SER A 53 0.98 -6.58 -13.65
CA SER A 53 2.16 -5.95 -13.06
C SER A 53 2.79 -4.87 -13.93
N LEU A 54 3.59 -3.99 -13.32
CA LEU A 54 4.40 -2.99 -14.02
C LEU A 54 5.33 -3.65 -15.04
N SER A 55 5.99 -4.74 -14.65
CA SER A 55 6.92 -5.46 -15.52
C SER A 55 6.22 -6.03 -16.76
N GLU A 56 4.97 -6.49 -16.64
CA GLU A 56 4.20 -6.93 -17.79
C GLU A 56 3.78 -5.75 -18.69
N MET A 57 3.47 -4.57 -18.14
CA MET A 57 3.23 -3.36 -18.93
C MET A 57 4.48 -2.97 -19.74
N ASP A 58 5.66 -3.04 -19.15
CA ASP A 58 6.93 -2.80 -19.85
C ASP A 58 7.14 -3.80 -21.00
N GLN A 59 6.76 -5.07 -20.80
CA GLN A 59 6.85 -6.09 -21.86
C GLN A 59 5.96 -5.79 -23.06
N LEU A 60 4.77 -5.22 -22.86
CA LEU A 60 3.91 -4.82 -23.98
C LEU A 60 4.58 -3.77 -24.87
N ILE A 61 5.32 -2.84 -24.28
CA ILE A 61 6.07 -1.80 -25.00
C ILE A 61 7.25 -2.44 -25.75
N ILE A 62 8.05 -3.26 -25.06
CA ILE A 62 9.23 -3.93 -25.64
C ILE A 62 8.85 -4.80 -26.83
N GLN A 63 7.70 -5.49 -26.76
CA GLN A 63 7.21 -6.36 -27.83
C GLN A 63 6.48 -5.59 -28.94
N GLY A 64 6.32 -4.27 -28.81
CA GLY A 64 5.60 -3.44 -29.77
C GLY A 64 4.10 -3.71 -29.81
N GLN A 65 3.52 -4.30 -28.76
CA GLN A 65 2.08 -4.56 -28.67
C GLN A 65 1.28 -3.30 -28.32
N VAL A 66 1.91 -2.37 -27.60
CA VAL A 66 1.33 -1.07 -27.24
C VAL A 66 2.36 0.02 -27.49
N GLU A 67 1.95 1.12 -28.10
CA GLU A 67 2.81 2.29 -28.28
C GLU A 67 3.10 2.94 -26.93
N GLU A 68 4.37 3.28 -26.68
CA GLU A 68 4.82 3.88 -25.41
C GLU A 68 3.99 5.11 -25.01
N GLY A 69 3.74 6.02 -25.96
CA GLY A 69 2.95 7.23 -25.70
C GLY A 69 1.49 6.97 -25.29
N ALA A 70 0.93 5.81 -25.64
CA ALA A 70 -0.45 5.45 -25.30
C ALA A 70 -0.58 4.87 -23.88
N ILE A 71 0.50 4.27 -23.34
CA ILE A 71 0.51 3.61 -22.03
C ILE A 71 1.27 4.41 -20.96
N LEU A 72 2.05 5.42 -21.36
CA LEU A 72 3.01 6.12 -20.48
C LEU A 72 2.40 6.65 -19.18
N GLU A 73 1.23 7.31 -19.23
CA GLU A 73 0.59 7.88 -18.04
C GLU A 73 0.17 6.78 -17.05
N ASP A 74 -0.46 5.71 -17.55
CA ASP A 74 -0.87 4.57 -16.73
C ASP A 74 0.37 3.83 -16.19
N LEU A 75 1.44 3.70 -16.98
CA LEU A 75 2.70 3.09 -16.57
C LEU A 75 3.36 3.85 -15.40
N GLN A 76 3.49 5.17 -15.54
CA GLN A 76 4.03 6.04 -14.48
C GLN A 76 3.18 5.96 -13.21
N ARG A 77 1.85 5.89 -13.37
CA ARG A 77 0.94 5.76 -12.24
C ARG A 77 1.11 4.42 -11.54
N VAL A 78 1.22 3.32 -12.29
CA VAL A 78 1.46 1.97 -11.74
C VAL A 78 2.80 1.89 -11.03
N ASP A 79 3.86 2.51 -11.54
CA ASP A 79 5.17 2.56 -10.87
C ASP A 79 5.09 3.30 -9.53
N PHE A 80 4.49 4.49 -9.52
CA PHE A 80 4.26 5.26 -8.29
C PHE A 80 3.48 4.44 -7.25
N ILE A 81 2.36 3.82 -7.67
CA ILE A 81 1.52 3.01 -6.79
C ILE A 81 2.30 1.79 -6.25
N THR A 82 3.09 1.14 -7.10
CA THR A 82 3.94 0.00 -6.71
C THR A 82 4.97 0.41 -5.66
N HIS A 83 5.53 1.63 -5.77
CA HIS A 83 6.38 2.19 -4.73
C HIS A 83 5.60 2.44 -3.41
N GLN A 84 4.40 3.02 -3.47
CA GLN A 84 3.57 3.26 -2.28
C GLN A 84 3.20 1.95 -1.56
N ILE A 85 2.82 0.91 -2.31
CA ILE A 85 2.53 -0.43 -1.78
C ILE A 85 3.74 -0.97 -1.02
N ARG A 86 4.94 -0.94 -1.61
CA ARG A 86 6.17 -1.42 -0.95
C ARG A 86 6.49 -0.66 0.33
N MET A 87 6.32 0.67 0.31
CA MET A 87 6.53 1.51 1.49
C MET A 87 5.54 1.16 2.61
N ILE A 88 4.25 1.05 2.29
CA ILE A 88 3.19 0.74 3.27
C ILE A 88 3.38 -0.66 3.86
N SER A 89 3.71 -1.65 3.04
CA SER A 89 4.00 -3.01 3.51
C SER A 89 5.14 -3.02 4.52
N ARG A 90 6.23 -2.30 4.25
CA ARG A 90 7.36 -2.17 5.19
C ARG A 90 6.94 -1.53 6.52
N LEU A 91 6.14 -0.46 6.48
CA LEU A 91 5.64 0.19 7.69
C LEU A 91 4.72 -0.74 8.50
N LEU A 92 3.91 -1.57 7.84
CA LEU A 92 3.10 -2.58 8.50
C LEU A 92 3.95 -3.68 9.15
N GLU A 93 5.00 -4.15 8.47
CA GLU A 93 5.97 -5.11 9.03
C GLU A 93 6.66 -4.56 10.30
N GLU A 94 7.10 -3.31 10.25
CA GLU A 94 7.70 -2.59 11.39
C GLU A 94 6.71 -2.46 12.57
N LEU A 95 5.42 -2.24 12.28
CA LEU A 95 4.37 -2.14 13.31
C LEU A 95 3.96 -3.49 13.90
N ASP A 96 3.99 -4.56 13.10
CA ASP A 96 3.65 -5.92 13.52
C ASP A 96 4.83 -6.65 14.19
N GLY A 97 6.05 -6.09 14.12
CA GLY A 97 7.25 -6.65 14.74
C GLY A 97 7.78 -7.92 14.06
N GLN A 98 7.41 -8.13 12.79
CA GLN A 98 7.91 -9.23 11.96
C GLN A 98 9.13 -8.73 11.14
N PRO A 99 10.26 -9.46 11.11
CA PRO A 99 11.35 -9.10 10.22
C PRO A 99 10.91 -9.26 8.75
N ALA A 100 11.33 -8.34 7.90
CA ALA A 100 11.15 -8.42 6.46
C ALA A 100 11.80 -9.71 5.93
N GLU A 101 11.00 -10.75 5.69
CA GLU A 101 11.46 -11.88 4.89
C GLU A 101 11.66 -11.37 3.47
N ASP A 102 12.93 -11.29 3.08
CA ASP A 102 13.39 -11.05 1.72
C ASP A 102 12.74 -12.07 0.78
N GLN A 103 11.62 -11.69 0.18
CA GLN A 103 10.98 -12.44 -0.91
C GLN A 103 11.76 -12.19 -2.21
N SER A 104 13.04 -12.53 -2.18
CA SER A 104 13.82 -12.80 -3.37
C SER A 104 13.26 -14.06 -4.03
N TYR A 105 12.55 -13.82 -5.12
CA TYR A 105 12.05 -14.77 -6.08
C TYR A 105 12.91 -16.03 -6.22
N SER A 106 12.34 -17.18 -5.83
CA SER A 106 12.57 -18.45 -6.50
C SER A 106 11.21 -19.13 -6.65
N ARG A 107 10.55 -18.85 -7.78
CA ARG A 107 9.55 -19.77 -8.31
C ARG A 107 10.27 -20.67 -9.31
N THR A 108 10.19 -21.96 -9.02
CA THR A 108 10.41 -23.04 -9.98
C THR A 108 9.30 -23.06 -11.03
#